data_AF-A0A934GZ66-F1
#
_entry.id   AF-A0A934GZ66-F1
#
_cell.length_a   1.000
_cell.length_b   1.000
_cell.length_c   1.000
_cell.angle_alpha   90.00
_cell.angle_beta   90.00
_cell.angle_gamma   90.00
#
_symmetry.space_group_name_H-M   'P 1'
#
loop_
_entity.id
_entity.type
_entity.pdbx_description
1 polymer ?
#
loop_
_entity_poly.entity_id
_entity_poly.type
_entity_poly.pdbx_seq_one_letter_code
_entity_poly.pdbx_strand_id
1 'polypeptide(L)'
;MKTSGFFVMNDFLSIEPVSTHNPGFLAIVDEHLTNGEVVVLLIRYPNSAGAKDYSLVRTRDDFVVLVEKLTPRTSITVFFESAFSIKGRMDVHLLEKTEKLFTEEYNAYEGLDIICLNPLLGEHNNRRIAFVQDINTLKEFFRLHDGHQVLVGAMKFWKANNKNFITAYVPDSNGEIRPGAY
;
A
#
# COMPACT_ATOMS: atom_id res chain seq x y z
N MET A 1 -17.40 0.40 -22.25
CA MET A 1 -18.42 0.33 -21.19
C MET A 1 -17.82 -0.54 -20.08
N LYS A 2 -17.27 0.06 -19.02
CA LYS A 2 -16.70 -0.72 -17.90
C LYS A 2 -17.86 -1.07 -16.97
N THR A 3 -18.23 -2.34 -16.91
CA THR A 3 -19.11 -2.87 -15.87
C THR A 3 -18.39 -2.74 -14.54
N SER A 4 -18.83 -1.80 -13.70
CA SER A 4 -18.43 -1.73 -12.29
C SER A 4 -19.02 -2.94 -11.58
N GLY A 5 -18.26 -4.04 -11.55
CA GLY A 5 -18.57 -5.17 -10.70
C GLY A 5 -18.57 -4.72 -9.26
N PHE A 6 -19.69 -4.90 -8.56
CA PHE A 6 -19.73 -4.73 -7.12
C PHE A 6 -18.84 -5.81 -6.50
N PHE A 7 -17.69 -5.40 -5.97
CA PHE A 7 -16.78 -6.27 -5.26
C PHE A 7 -17.39 -6.66 -3.91
N VAL A 8 -17.81 -7.91 -3.79
CA VAL A 8 -18.16 -8.50 -2.49
C VAL A 8 -16.87 -9.09 -1.94
N MET A 9 -16.26 -8.38 -0.99
CA MET A 9 -15.14 -8.94 -0.26
C MET A 9 -15.60 -10.22 0.40
N ASN A 10 -14.94 -11.34 0.07
CA ASN A 10 -15.27 -12.62 0.67
C ASN A 10 -15.06 -12.51 2.19
N ASP A 11 -16.08 -12.77 3.01
CA ASP A 11 -16.05 -12.58 4.47
C ASP A 11 -14.82 -13.22 5.13
N PHE A 12 -14.30 -14.31 4.53
CA PHE A 12 -13.10 -15.01 4.99
C PHE A 12 -11.81 -14.19 4.97
N LEU A 13 -11.72 -13.13 4.17
CA LEU A 13 -10.53 -12.27 4.11
C LEU A 13 -10.55 -11.13 5.12
N SER A 14 -11.71 -10.86 5.71
CA SER A 14 -11.87 -9.90 6.81
C SER A 14 -11.35 -10.46 8.15
N ILE A 15 -11.21 -11.79 8.25
CA ILE A 15 -10.76 -12.49 9.46
C ILE A 15 -9.26 -12.78 9.33
N GLU A 16 -8.46 -12.17 10.19
CA GLU A 16 -7.03 -12.45 10.30
C GLU A 16 -6.75 -13.69 11.16
N PRO A 17 -5.65 -14.44 10.89
CA PRO A 17 -4.63 -14.14 9.89
C PRO A 17 -4.92 -14.76 8.50
N VAL A 18 -4.59 -14.03 7.43
CA VAL A 18 -4.72 -14.47 6.03
C VAL A 18 -3.34 -14.95 5.51
N SER A 19 -3.31 -16.08 4.80
CA SER A 19 -2.07 -16.58 4.16
C SER A 19 -1.80 -15.84 2.85
N THR A 20 -0.52 -15.58 2.53
CA THR A 20 -0.14 -15.16 1.16
C THR A 20 -0.45 -16.22 0.10
N HIS A 21 -0.65 -17.49 0.48
CA HIS A 21 -1.09 -18.56 -0.41
C HIS A 21 -2.62 -18.71 -0.47
N ASN A 22 -3.39 -17.88 0.24
CA ASN A 22 -4.84 -17.95 0.22
C ASN A 22 -5.36 -17.62 -1.20
N PRO A 23 -6.11 -18.51 -1.87
CA PRO A 23 -6.57 -18.28 -3.25
C PRO A 23 -7.44 -17.05 -3.41
N GLY A 24 -8.27 -16.72 -2.40
CA GLY A 24 -9.11 -15.52 -2.41
C GLY A 24 -8.29 -14.24 -2.33
N PHE A 25 -7.27 -14.22 -1.48
CA PHE A 25 -6.33 -13.09 -1.43
C PHE A 25 -5.61 -12.90 -2.76
N LEU A 26 -5.06 -13.98 -3.32
CA LEU A 26 -4.36 -13.94 -4.60
C LEU A 26 -5.26 -13.48 -5.75
N ALA A 27 -6.51 -13.95 -5.80
CA ALA A 27 -7.47 -13.56 -6.83
C ALA A 27 -7.77 -12.05 -6.81
N ILE A 28 -7.87 -11.45 -5.62
CA ILE A 28 -8.13 -10.01 -5.49
C ILE A 28 -6.93 -9.21 -5.97
N VAL A 29 -5.73 -9.58 -5.53
CA VAL A 29 -4.51 -8.92 -5.99
C VAL A 29 -4.39 -9.01 -7.51
N ASP A 30 -4.64 -10.19 -8.07
CA ASP A 30 -4.58 -10.45 -9.51
C ASP A 30 -5.63 -9.65 -10.30
N GLU A 31 -6.85 -9.51 -9.77
CA GLU A 31 -7.90 -8.69 -10.37
C GLU A 31 -7.49 -7.22 -10.47
N HIS A 32 -6.99 -6.63 -9.38
CA HIS A 32 -6.54 -5.24 -9.37
C HIS A 32 -5.37 -5.02 -10.34
N LEU A 33 -4.39 -5.92 -10.36
CA LEU A 33 -3.26 -5.85 -11.29
C LEU A 33 -3.71 -6.01 -12.75
N THR A 34 -4.64 -6.92 -13.04
CA THR A 34 -5.21 -7.12 -14.38
C THR A 34 -6.00 -5.91 -14.85
N ASN A 35 -6.64 -5.19 -13.92
CA ASN A 35 -7.32 -3.91 -14.20
C ASN A 35 -6.36 -2.73 -14.43
N GLY A 36 -5.04 -2.97 -14.33
CA GLY A 36 -4.00 -1.98 -14.54
C GLY A 36 -3.75 -1.06 -13.35
N GLU A 37 -4.21 -1.43 -12.15
CA GLU A 37 -3.89 -0.69 -10.93
C GLU A 37 -2.46 -0.95 -10.47
N VAL A 38 -1.86 0.06 -9.82
CA VAL A 38 -0.63 -0.14 -9.06
C VAL A 38 -0.98 -0.66 -7.68
N VAL A 39 -0.38 -1.77 -7.29
CA VAL A 39 -0.48 -2.30 -5.93
C VAL A 39 0.69 -1.78 -5.09
N VAL A 40 0.38 -1.23 -3.92
CA VAL A 40 1.38 -0.79 -2.94
C VAL A 40 1.48 -1.84 -1.84
N LEU A 41 2.70 -2.32 -1.59
CA LEU A 41 2.98 -3.27 -0.52
C LEU A 41 3.68 -2.57 0.62
N LEU A 42 3.17 -2.74 1.84
CA LEU A 42 3.92 -2.52 3.08
C LEU A 42 4.39 -3.88 3.59
N ILE A 43 5.70 -4.07 3.65
CA ILE A 43 6.34 -5.32 4.08
C ILE A 43 6.87 -5.09 5.49
N ARG A 44 6.45 -5.90 6.46
CA ARG A 44 6.98 -5.87 7.83
C ARG A 44 7.67 -7.19 8.15
N TYR A 45 8.93 -7.10 8.53
CA TYR A 45 9.78 -8.27 8.77
C TYR A 45 9.68 -8.71 10.24
N PRO A 46 9.55 -10.02 10.50
CA PRO A 46 9.47 -10.52 11.86
C PRO A 46 10.79 -10.27 12.60
N ASN A 47 10.70 -9.98 13.90
CA ASN A 47 11.82 -9.79 14.83
C ASN A 47 12.84 -8.73 14.37
N SER A 48 12.38 -7.72 13.62
CA SER A 48 13.26 -6.71 13.01
C SER A 48 13.06 -5.32 13.62
N ALA A 49 12.61 -5.25 14.89
CA ALA A 49 12.44 -4.01 15.65
C ALA A 49 11.63 -2.94 14.89
N GLY A 50 10.51 -3.34 14.29
CA GLY A 50 9.62 -2.48 13.53
C GLY A 50 10.10 -2.15 12.12
N ALA A 51 11.17 -2.80 11.62
CA ALA A 51 11.64 -2.59 10.25
C ALA A 51 10.53 -2.88 9.24
N LYS A 52 10.30 -1.90 8.36
CA LYS A 52 9.32 -1.96 7.30
C LYS A 52 9.92 -1.46 6.00
N ASP A 53 9.52 -2.11 4.92
CA ASP A 53 9.81 -1.68 3.56
C ASP A 53 8.51 -1.44 2.81
N TYR A 54 8.63 -0.71 1.71
CA TYR A 54 7.53 -0.56 0.78
C TYR A 54 7.96 -0.93 -0.63
N SER A 55 7.02 -1.49 -1.39
CA SER A 55 7.21 -1.86 -2.78
C SER A 55 6.00 -1.49 -3.63
N LEU A 56 6.23 -1.26 -4.92
CA LEU A 56 5.18 -1.02 -5.90
C LEU A 56 5.19 -2.16 -6.90
N VAL A 57 4.01 -2.73 -7.14
CA VAL A 57 3.82 -3.88 -8.01
C VAL A 57 2.80 -3.51 -9.08
N ARG A 58 3.10 -3.85 -10.33
CA ARG A 58 2.25 -3.52 -11.51
C ARG A 58 1.84 -4.73 -12.30
N THR A 59 2.46 -5.87 -12.03
CA THR A 59 2.19 -7.11 -12.73
C THR A 59 2.05 -8.23 -11.72
N ARG A 60 1.26 -9.24 -12.10
CA ARG A 60 1.10 -10.48 -11.33
C ARG A 60 2.44 -11.17 -11.09
N ASP A 61 3.29 -11.21 -12.12
CA ASP A 61 4.59 -11.87 -12.05
C ASP A 61 5.51 -11.17 -11.04
N ASP A 62 5.56 -9.83 -11.04
CA ASP A 62 6.31 -9.07 -10.04
C ASP A 62 5.80 -9.34 -8.61
N PHE A 63 4.47 -9.46 -8.44
CA PHE A 63 3.88 -9.79 -7.15
C PHE A 63 4.36 -11.16 -6.65
N VAL A 64 4.22 -12.19 -7.48
CA VAL A 64 4.59 -13.57 -7.15
C VAL A 64 6.08 -13.65 -6.82
N VAL A 65 6.94 -13.11 -7.69
CA VAL A 65 8.40 -13.11 -7.49
C VAL A 65 8.81 -12.39 -6.21
N LEU A 66 8.12 -11.31 -5.84
CA LEU A 66 8.37 -10.61 -4.59
C LEU A 66 7.97 -11.46 -3.39
N VAL A 67 6.76 -12.02 -3.38
CA VAL A 67 6.24 -12.83 -2.26
C VAL A 67 7.10 -14.08 -2.04
N GLU A 68 7.55 -14.75 -3.10
CA GLU A 68 8.40 -15.94 -3.01
C GLU A 68 9.77 -15.67 -2.36
N LYS A 69 10.25 -14.43 -2.39
CA LYS A 69 11.53 -14.03 -1.77
C LYS A 69 11.40 -13.68 -0.29
N LEU A 70 10.19 -13.50 0.21
CA LEU A 70 9.96 -13.11 1.60
C LEU A 70 10.19 -14.29 2.55
N THR A 71 10.78 -14.02 3.70
CA THR A 71 10.96 -15.04 4.74
C THR A 71 9.61 -15.39 5.39
N PRO A 72 9.45 -16.60 5.92
CA PRO A 72 8.29 -16.95 6.73
C PRO A 72 7.96 -15.91 7.81
N ARG A 73 6.67 -15.79 8.15
CA ARG A 73 6.11 -14.85 9.14
C ARG A 73 6.18 -13.38 8.78
N THR A 74 6.78 -13.02 7.64
CA THR A 74 6.68 -11.67 7.08
C THR A 74 5.22 -11.34 6.84
N SER A 75 4.77 -10.16 7.25
CA SER A 75 3.46 -9.64 6.84
C SER A 75 3.62 -8.71 5.66
N ILE A 76 2.70 -8.85 4.71
CA ILE A 76 2.49 -7.90 3.63
C ILE A 76 1.11 -7.28 3.81
N THR A 77 1.03 -5.96 3.91
CA THR A 77 -0.23 -5.24 3.76
C THR A 77 -0.29 -4.71 2.33
N VAL A 78 -1.26 -5.22 1.59
CA VAL A 78 -1.55 -4.83 0.21
C VAL A 78 -2.54 -3.68 0.23
N PHE A 79 -2.16 -2.53 -0.31
CA PHE A 79 -3.05 -1.41 -0.56
C PHE A 79 -3.30 -1.30 -2.06
N PHE A 80 -4.57 -1.25 -2.41
CA PHE A 80 -5.00 -1.07 -3.80
C PHE A 80 -4.95 0.40 -4.17
N GLU A 81 -4.68 0.71 -5.43
CA GLU A 81 -4.62 2.09 -5.90
C GLU A 81 -5.94 2.85 -5.64
N SER A 82 -7.05 2.14 -5.82
CA SER A 82 -8.41 2.63 -5.55
C SER A 82 -8.71 2.94 -4.08
N ALA A 83 -7.85 2.51 -3.15
CA ALA A 83 -7.97 2.83 -1.73
C ALA A 83 -7.51 4.25 -1.37
N PHE A 84 -6.72 4.89 -2.24
CA PHE A 84 -6.16 6.21 -1.98
C PHE A 84 -7.17 7.30 -2.34
N SER A 85 -7.39 8.22 -1.40
CA SER A 85 -8.36 9.32 -1.56
C SER A 85 -7.99 10.26 -2.71
N ILE A 86 -6.70 10.40 -2.98
CA ILE A 86 -6.18 11.31 -4.00
C ILE A 86 -5.17 10.55 -4.87
N LYS A 87 -5.34 10.68 -6.18
CA LYS A 87 -4.40 10.22 -7.21
C LYS A 87 -4.23 11.32 -8.25
N GLY A 88 -3.00 11.57 -8.67
CA GLY A 88 -2.78 12.55 -9.74
C GLY A 88 -1.32 12.90 -9.98
N ARG A 89 -1.13 13.88 -10.85
CA ARG A 89 0.16 14.55 -11.04
C ARG A 89 0.36 15.56 -9.92
N MET A 90 1.55 15.58 -9.31
CA MET A 90 1.94 16.66 -8.41
C MET A 90 1.95 17.98 -9.17
N ASP A 91 1.01 18.83 -8.80
CA ASP A 91 0.85 20.20 -9.26
C ASP A 91 0.14 21.01 -8.15
N VAL A 92 -0.06 22.30 -8.38
CA VAL A 92 -0.72 23.20 -7.43
C VAL A 92 -2.15 22.75 -7.07
N HIS A 93 -2.89 22.18 -8.02
CA HIS A 93 -4.28 21.76 -7.78
C HIS A 93 -4.33 20.49 -6.93
N LEU A 94 -3.39 19.56 -7.13
CA LEU A 94 -3.25 18.38 -6.30
C LEU A 94 -2.78 18.75 -4.89
N LEU A 95 -1.86 19.71 -4.77
CA LEU A 95 -1.39 20.23 -3.48
C LEU A 95 -2.57 20.75 -2.65
N GLU A 96 -3.40 21.64 -3.20
CA GLU A 96 -4.57 22.19 -2.50
C GLU A 96 -5.52 21.09 -1.99
N LYS A 97 -5.78 20.06 -2.82
CA LYS A 97 -6.58 18.90 -2.42
C LYS A 97 -5.93 18.12 -1.29
N THR A 98 -4.62 17.93 -1.35
CA THR A 98 -3.85 17.21 -0.33
C THR A 98 -3.77 17.99 0.97
N GLU A 99 -3.61 19.32 0.95
CA GLU A 99 -3.65 20.16 2.16
C GLU A 99 -5.01 20.07 2.87
N LYS A 100 -6.09 20.06 2.08
CA LYS A 100 -7.44 19.85 2.61
C LYS A 100 -7.57 18.48 3.27
N LEU A 101 -7.17 17.42 2.57
CA LEU A 101 -7.18 16.06 3.13
C LEU A 101 -6.32 15.96 4.39
N PHE A 102 -5.15 16.59 4.39
CA PHE A 102 -4.25 16.63 5.54
C PHE A 102 -4.97 17.23 6.74
N THR A 103 -5.61 18.38 6.58
CA THR A 103 -6.36 19.04 7.66
C THR A 103 -7.51 18.18 8.18
N GLU A 104 -8.22 17.47 7.30
CA GLU A 104 -9.35 16.60 7.64
C GLU A 104 -8.93 15.34 8.40
N GLU A 105 -7.82 14.72 7.99
CA GLU A 105 -7.37 13.43 8.52
C GLU A 105 -6.29 13.59 9.63
N TYR A 106 -5.62 14.74 9.77
CA TYR A 106 -4.46 14.91 10.67
C TYR A 106 -4.73 14.48 12.10
N ASN A 107 -5.85 14.93 12.70
CA ASN A 107 -6.18 14.61 14.08
C ASN A 107 -6.35 13.11 14.33
N ALA A 108 -6.67 12.34 13.30
CA ALA A 108 -6.93 10.92 13.41
C ALA A 108 -5.73 10.04 13.03
N TYR A 109 -4.75 10.58 12.28
CA TYR A 109 -3.66 9.79 11.70
C TYR A 109 -2.26 10.40 11.85
N GLU A 110 -2.17 11.60 12.43
CA GLU A 110 -0.93 12.34 12.68
C GLU A 110 -0.07 12.58 11.43
N GLY A 111 -0.67 12.43 10.24
CA GLY A 111 0.01 12.61 8.97
C GLY A 111 -0.71 11.96 7.78
N LEU A 112 -0.05 12.04 6.63
CA LEU A 112 -0.46 11.40 5.37
C LEU A 112 0.70 10.63 4.75
N ASP A 113 0.37 9.54 4.07
CA ASP A 113 1.28 8.82 3.19
C ASP A 113 1.16 9.38 1.77
N ILE A 114 2.31 9.72 1.17
CA ILE A 114 2.42 10.12 -0.22
C ILE A 114 3.33 9.12 -0.94
N ILE A 115 2.83 8.52 -2.01
CA ILE A 115 3.51 7.44 -2.73
C ILE A 115 3.75 7.87 -4.17
N CYS A 116 5.01 8.05 -4.54
CA CYS A 116 5.45 8.34 -5.90
C CYS A 116 5.42 7.08 -6.75
N LEU A 117 4.57 7.09 -7.79
CA LEU A 117 4.38 5.97 -8.70
C LEU A 117 5.53 5.84 -9.70
N ASN A 118 6.11 6.95 -10.15
CA ASN A 118 7.15 6.97 -11.18
C ASN A 118 8.42 7.61 -10.63
N PRO A 119 9.26 6.86 -9.90
CA PRO A 119 10.52 7.38 -9.40
C PRO A 119 11.48 7.69 -10.54
N LEU A 120 12.34 8.70 -10.34
CA LEU A 120 13.41 8.99 -11.28
C LEU A 120 14.40 7.80 -11.35
N LEU A 121 14.93 7.55 -12.54
CA LEU A 121 15.98 6.55 -12.76
C LEU A 121 17.14 6.79 -11.78
N GLY A 122 17.44 5.81 -10.93
CA GLY A 122 18.52 5.88 -9.93
C GLY A 122 18.08 6.21 -8.51
N GLU A 123 16.80 6.51 -8.25
CA GLU A 123 16.31 6.66 -6.88
C GLU A 123 16.06 5.31 -6.20
N HIS A 124 16.79 5.07 -5.11
CA HIS A 124 16.57 3.94 -4.21
C HIS A 124 15.20 4.04 -3.52
N ASN A 125 14.60 2.89 -3.19
CA ASN A 125 13.22 2.71 -2.73
C ASN A 125 12.74 3.69 -1.64
N ASN A 126 13.63 4.18 -0.77
CA ASN A 126 13.27 5.03 0.36
C ASN A 126 12.75 6.44 -0.01
N ARG A 127 12.89 6.89 -1.28
CA ARG A 127 12.34 8.18 -1.74
C ARG A 127 10.95 8.08 -2.36
N ARG A 128 10.41 6.86 -2.48
CA ARG A 128 9.13 6.63 -3.15
C ARG A 128 7.94 6.89 -2.25
N ILE A 129 8.13 6.89 -0.93
CA ILE A 129 7.04 7.05 0.03
C ILE A 129 7.48 8.02 1.11
N ALA A 130 6.67 9.05 1.33
CA ALA A 130 6.84 10.00 2.41
C ALA A 130 5.66 9.88 3.36
N PHE A 131 5.98 9.72 4.65
CA PHE A 131 5.01 9.97 5.72
C PHE A 131 5.18 11.42 6.17
N VAL A 132 4.19 12.24 5.85
CA VAL A 132 4.23 13.68 6.08
C VAL A 132 3.39 14.02 7.30
N GLN A 133 4.01 14.65 8.30
CA GLN A 133 3.37 14.99 9.58
C GLN A 133 3.15 16.50 9.76
N ASP A 134 3.56 17.32 8.80
CA ASP A 134 3.33 18.76 8.86
C ASP A 134 3.17 19.37 7.47
N ILE A 135 2.48 20.51 7.43
CA ILE A 135 2.10 21.17 6.19
C ILE A 135 3.30 21.74 5.41
N ASN A 136 4.41 22.08 6.09
CA ASN A 136 5.58 22.62 5.42
C ASN A 136 6.37 21.50 4.73
N THR A 137 6.50 20.35 5.39
CA THR A 137 7.05 19.13 4.78
C THR A 137 6.21 18.69 3.59
N LEU A 138 4.88 18.81 3.65
CA LEU A 138 3.99 18.54 2.51
C LEU A 138 4.33 19.43 1.30
N LYS A 139 4.38 20.75 1.52
CA LYS A 139 4.68 21.73 0.47
C LYS A 139 6.05 21.50 -0.15
N GLU A 140 7.05 21.25 0.70
CA GLU A 140 8.41 20.99 0.24
C GLU A 140 8.49 19.69 -0.57
N PHE A 141 7.78 18.65 -0.16
CA PHE A 141 7.69 17.40 -0.92
C PHE A 141 7.07 17.62 -2.31
N PHE A 142 5.95 18.33 -2.41
CA PHE A 142 5.33 18.68 -3.69
C PHE A 142 6.26 19.51 -4.59
N ARG A 143 7.02 20.44 -4.00
CA ARG A 143 7.99 21.26 -4.74
C ARG A 143 9.15 20.43 -5.31
N LEU A 144 9.68 19.50 -4.53
CA LEU A 144 10.80 18.64 -4.95
C LEU A 144 10.40 17.59 -5.98
N HIS A 145 9.13 17.19 -5.99
CA HIS A 145 8.60 16.13 -6.83
C HIS A 145 7.56 16.61 -7.85
N ASP A 146 7.63 17.89 -8.26
CA ASP A 146 6.72 18.47 -9.26
C ASP A 146 6.60 17.58 -10.51
N GLY A 147 5.38 17.44 -11.01
CA GLY A 147 5.08 16.63 -12.19
C GLY A 147 5.07 15.11 -11.98
N HIS A 148 5.42 14.58 -10.81
CA HIS A 148 5.39 13.13 -10.55
C HIS A 148 3.96 12.62 -10.38
N GLN A 149 3.70 11.37 -10.81
CA GLN A 149 2.43 10.70 -10.51
C GLN A 149 2.47 10.16 -9.09
N VAL A 150 1.45 10.46 -8.29
CA VAL A 150 1.39 10.04 -6.89
C VAL A 150 0.02 9.51 -6.46
N LEU A 151 0.05 8.75 -5.38
CA LEU A 151 -1.09 8.41 -4.54
C LEU A 151 -0.95 9.10 -3.19
N VAL A 152 -2.04 9.62 -2.65
CA VAL A 152 -2.05 10.27 -1.34
C VAL A 152 -3.24 9.77 -0.52
N GLY A 153 -2.97 9.39 0.72
CA GLY A 153 -3.99 8.92 1.66
C GLY A 153 -3.42 8.60 3.04
N ALA A 154 -4.29 8.24 3.98
CA ALA A 154 -3.88 7.72 5.27
C ALA A 154 -3.88 6.17 5.24
N MET A 155 -2.71 5.54 5.33
CA MET A 155 -2.56 4.08 5.25
C MET A 155 -2.84 3.41 6.60
N LYS A 156 -4.09 3.01 6.83
CA LYS A 156 -4.57 2.46 8.12
C LYS A 156 -4.26 0.97 8.29
N PHE A 157 -3.01 0.52 8.04
CA PHE A 157 -2.64 -0.91 8.05
C PHE A 157 -2.85 -1.63 9.39
N TRP A 158 -3.00 -0.90 10.49
CA TRP A 158 -3.28 -1.46 11.82
C TRP A 158 -4.76 -1.78 12.05
N LYS A 159 -5.65 -1.43 11.11
CA LYS A 159 -7.06 -1.84 11.16
C LYS A 159 -7.21 -3.22 10.49
N ALA A 160 -8.32 -3.88 10.82
CA ALA A 160 -8.67 -5.16 10.19
C ALA A 160 -8.79 -5.03 8.66
N ASN A 161 -8.48 -6.13 7.98
CA ASN A 161 -8.64 -6.29 6.55
C ASN A 161 -10.01 -5.79 6.05
N ASN A 162 -9.99 -5.10 4.91
CA ASN A 162 -11.20 -4.58 4.28
C ASN A 162 -10.95 -4.41 2.77
N LYS A 163 -11.95 -3.88 2.06
CA LYS A 163 -11.88 -3.73 0.60
C LYS A 163 -10.74 -2.83 0.09
N ASN A 164 -10.20 -1.96 0.95
CA ASN A 164 -9.16 -1.01 0.58
C ASN A 164 -7.76 -1.59 0.79
N PHE A 165 -7.59 -2.50 1.75
CA PHE A 165 -6.32 -3.15 2.00
C PHE A 165 -6.48 -4.49 2.70
N ILE A 166 -5.54 -5.39 2.43
CA ILE A 166 -5.51 -6.73 3.00
C ILE A 166 -4.10 -7.02 3.50
N THR A 167 -3.99 -7.35 4.78
CA THR A 167 -2.80 -7.90 5.41
C THR A 167 -2.81 -9.43 5.31
N ALA A 168 -1.76 -9.97 4.72
CA ALA A 168 -1.48 -11.39 4.63
C ALA A 168 -0.08 -11.72 5.17
N TYR A 169 0.12 -12.97 5.55
CA TYR A 169 1.34 -13.45 6.20
C TYR A 169 1.93 -14.60 5.41
N VAL A 170 3.26 -14.58 5.24
CA VAL A 170 4.00 -15.67 4.61
C VAL A 170 3.97 -16.87 5.57
N PRO A 171 3.46 -18.04 5.14
CA PRO A 171 3.38 -19.21 6.01
C PRO A 171 4.76 -19.77 6.36
N ASP A 172 4.84 -20.48 7.48
CA ASP A 172 6.01 -21.30 7.85
C ASP A 172 6.14 -22.51 6.91
N SER A 173 7.25 -23.26 7.02
CA SER A 173 7.54 -24.42 6.18
C SER A 173 6.51 -25.56 6.28
N ASN A 174 5.71 -25.58 7.35
CA ASN A 174 4.59 -26.50 7.54
C ASN A 174 3.26 -25.98 6.97
N GLY A 175 3.25 -24.82 6.32
CA GLY A 175 2.06 -24.18 5.76
C GLY A 175 1.21 -23.39 6.77
N GLU A 176 1.59 -23.36 8.05
CA GLU A 176 0.85 -22.62 9.08
C GLU A 176 1.21 -21.13 9.08
N ILE A 177 0.21 -20.29 9.38
CA ILE A 177 0.42 -18.86 9.56
C ILE A 177 0.71 -18.60 11.04
N ARG A 178 1.85 -17.97 11.32
CA ARG A 178 2.21 -17.50 12.65
C ARG A 178 2.64 -16.04 12.56
N PRO A 179 1.78 -15.07 12.96
CA PRO A 179 2.16 -13.67 12.96
C PRO A 179 3.46 -13.45 13.75
N GLY A 180 4.44 -12.79 13.13
CA GLY A 180 5.68 -12.42 13.80
C GLY A 180 5.46 -11.34 14.86
N ALA A 181 6.37 -11.27 15.83
CA ALA A 181 6.55 -10.03 16.59
C ALA A 181 7.23 -9.02 15.65
N TYR A 182 6.67 -7.83 15.51
CA TYR A 182 7.20 -6.77 14.64
C TYR A 182 7.86 -5.70 15.48
#